data_AF-J3NCT1-F1
#
_entry.id   AF-J3NCT1-F1
#
_cell.length_a   1.000
_cell.length_b   1.000
_cell.length_c   1.000
_cell.angle_alpha   90.00
_cell.angle_beta   90.00
_cell.angle_gamma   90.00
#
_symmetry.space_group_name_H-M   'P 1'
#
loop_
_entity.id
_entity.type
_entity.pdbx_description
1 polymer ?
#
loop_
_entity_poly.entity_id
_entity_poly.type
_entity_poly.pdbx_seq_one_letter_code
_entity_poly.pdbx_strand_id
1 'polypeptide(L)'
;MELQWFPVWLHDIPGIEFRTDNEPFKAEMQTLVTKVVTLMKEEKLYSWQGGPIILQQVFNPFSDVISQLKTYGNILGNFGQAGERYMLWTAQMAIGLDTGIPWIDTCNAFYCDGFKPNSYNKLTIWTEDWDGWNTFMFTGISPSVMAV
;
A
#
# COMPACT_ATOMS: atom_id res chain seq x y z
N MET A 1 -0.50 -5.01 -17.82
CA MET A 1 -0.08 -3.88 -16.97
C MET A 1 -1.36 -3.20 -16.50
N GLU A 2 -1.75 -3.41 -15.24
CA GLU A 2 -2.98 -2.81 -14.71
C GLU A 2 -2.64 -1.45 -14.11
N LEU A 3 -3.08 -0.37 -14.77
CA LEU A 3 -2.94 1.02 -14.33
C LEU A 3 -3.99 1.40 -13.27
N GLN A 4 -4.34 0.45 -12.39
CA GLN A 4 -5.65 0.40 -11.73
C GLN A 4 -6.13 1.71 -11.09
N TRP A 5 -5.23 2.63 -10.69
CA TRP A 5 -5.57 3.99 -10.23
C TRP A 5 -4.52 5.05 -10.61
N PHE A 6 -3.60 4.74 -11.52
CA PHE A 6 -2.53 5.67 -11.91
C PHE A 6 -2.98 6.58 -13.05
N PRO A 7 -2.62 7.88 -13.01
CA PRO A 7 -2.83 8.74 -14.16
C PRO A 7 -2.17 8.17 -15.41
N VAL A 8 -2.89 8.11 -16.53
CA VAL A 8 -2.43 7.44 -17.76
C VAL A 8 -1.09 8.02 -18.26
N TRP A 9 -0.89 9.33 -18.12
CA TRP A 9 0.34 10.03 -18.53
C TRP A 9 1.59 9.53 -17.81
N LEU A 10 1.45 8.86 -16.66
CA LEU A 10 2.57 8.32 -15.91
C LEU A 10 3.32 7.27 -16.75
N HIS A 11 2.62 6.55 -17.65
CA HIS A 11 3.22 5.60 -18.60
C HIS A 11 4.20 6.26 -19.58
N ASP A 12 4.01 7.53 -19.89
CA ASP A 12 4.81 8.23 -20.91
C ASP A 12 6.14 8.77 -20.36
N ILE A 13 6.40 8.59 -19.06
CA ILE A 13 7.68 8.95 -18.45
C ILE A 13 8.77 7.97 -18.92
N PRO A 14 9.87 8.45 -19.52
CA PRO A 14 10.95 7.59 -19.98
C PRO A 14 11.54 6.73 -18.86
N GLY A 15 11.60 5.41 -19.08
CA GLY A 15 12.19 4.46 -18.15
C GLY A 15 11.37 4.21 -16.88
N ILE A 16 10.09 4.56 -16.86
CA ILE A 16 9.23 4.28 -15.73
C ILE A 16 8.89 2.80 -15.62
N GLU A 17 8.95 2.29 -14.40
CA GLU A 17 8.47 0.96 -14.05
C GLU A 17 7.60 1.07 -12.80
N PHE A 18 6.37 0.59 -12.91
CA PHE A 18 5.39 0.71 -11.84
C PHE A 18 5.65 -0.28 -10.70
N ARG A 19 5.43 0.18 -9.46
CA ARG A 19 5.42 -0.67 -8.24
C ARG A 19 6.71 -1.48 -8.04
N THR A 20 7.86 -0.91 -8.40
CA THR A 20 9.20 -1.49 -8.21
C THR A 20 10.20 -0.40 -7.82
N ASP A 21 11.46 -0.80 -7.57
CA ASP A 21 12.55 0.12 -7.23
C ASP A 21 13.02 0.91 -8.45
N ASN A 22 12.19 1.87 -8.85
CA ASN A 22 12.34 2.71 -10.04
C ASN A 22 12.25 4.18 -9.63
N GLU A 23 13.32 4.95 -9.87
CA GLU A 23 13.40 6.35 -9.43
C GLU A 23 12.29 7.25 -10.00
N PRO A 24 11.97 7.23 -11.32
CA PRO A 24 10.86 8.01 -11.85
C PRO A 24 9.53 7.74 -11.13
N PHE A 25 9.19 6.47 -10.92
CA PHE A 25 7.96 6.10 -10.24
C PHE A 25 7.97 6.52 -8.76
N LYS A 26 9.08 6.31 -8.04
CA LYS A 26 9.25 6.73 -6.64
C LYS A 26 9.10 8.26 -6.48
N ALA A 27 9.65 9.04 -7.39
CA ALA A 27 9.55 10.50 -7.37
C ALA A 27 8.10 10.99 -7.52
N GLU A 28 7.35 10.44 -8.48
CA GLU A 28 5.95 10.80 -8.71
C GLU A 28 5.05 10.35 -7.53
N MET A 29 5.28 9.14 -7.02
CA MET A 29 4.58 8.64 -5.83
C MET A 29 4.85 9.51 -4.61
N GLN A 30 6.10 9.86 -4.33
CA GLN A 30 6.44 10.72 -3.21
C GLN A 30 5.82 12.11 -3.37
N THR A 31 5.81 12.67 -4.57
CA THR A 31 5.19 13.97 -4.87
C THR A 31 3.70 13.94 -4.53
N LEU A 32 2.97 12.92 -5.00
CA LEU A 32 1.54 12.76 -4.74
C LEU A 32 1.26 12.58 -3.24
N VAL A 33 1.93 11.63 -2.58
CA VAL A 33 1.67 11.32 -1.16
C VAL A 33 2.02 12.52 -0.28
N THR A 34 3.13 13.22 -0.56
CA THR A 34 3.50 14.44 0.15
C THR A 34 2.41 15.50 -0.01
N LYS A 35 1.92 15.73 -1.23
CA LYS A 35 0.87 16.72 -1.48
C LYS A 35 -0.41 16.41 -0.70
N VAL A 36 -0.85 15.14 -0.71
CA VAL A 36 -2.03 14.70 0.05
C VAL A 36 -1.82 14.92 1.55
N VAL A 37 -0.70 14.45 2.12
CA VAL A 37 -0.43 14.62 3.56
C VAL A 37 -0.36 16.10 3.95
N THR A 38 0.30 16.94 3.15
CA THR A 38 0.36 18.39 3.38
C THR A 38 -1.04 18.99 3.43
N LEU A 39 -1.91 18.66 2.47
CA LEU A 39 -3.30 19.13 2.48
C LEU A 39 -4.07 18.64 3.72
N MET A 40 -3.93 17.36 4.11
CA MET A 40 -4.58 16.84 5.31
C MET A 40 -4.12 17.55 6.59
N LYS A 41 -2.83 17.93 6.67
CA LYS A 41 -2.29 18.73 7.78
C LYS A 41 -2.84 20.16 7.77
N GLU A 42 -2.85 20.81 6.60
CA GLU A 42 -3.34 22.19 6.43
C GLU A 42 -4.82 22.31 6.81
N GLU A 43 -5.63 21.34 6.42
CA GLU A 43 -7.06 21.26 6.73
C GLU A 43 -7.37 20.66 8.11
N LYS A 44 -6.34 20.41 8.94
CA LYS A 44 -6.46 19.89 10.32
C LYS A 44 -7.24 18.59 10.43
N LEU A 45 -7.05 17.70 9.46
CA LEU A 45 -7.83 16.46 9.39
C LEU A 45 -7.25 15.33 10.25
N TYR A 46 -6.02 15.45 10.75
CA TYR A 46 -5.47 14.47 11.68
C TYR A 46 -6.06 14.60 13.08
N SER A 47 -6.23 13.48 13.77
CA SER A 47 -6.85 13.41 15.10
C SER A 47 -6.18 14.27 16.16
N TRP A 48 -4.85 14.38 16.15
CA TRP A 48 -4.11 15.27 17.04
C TRP A 48 -4.35 16.77 16.73
N GLN A 49 -4.86 17.11 15.55
CA GLN A 49 -5.31 18.45 15.17
C GLN A 49 -6.80 18.70 15.44
N GLY A 50 -7.52 17.69 15.98
CA GLY A 50 -8.97 17.71 16.18
C GLY A 50 -9.78 17.16 15.00
N GLY A 51 -9.13 16.63 13.97
CA GLY A 51 -9.78 16.04 12.80
C GLY A 51 -10.14 14.55 12.96
N PRO A 52 -10.75 13.95 11.93
CA PRO A 52 -11.24 12.57 12.02
C PRO A 52 -10.20 11.48 11.70
N ILE A 53 -9.05 11.80 11.08
CA ILE A 53 -8.11 10.79 10.59
C ILE A 53 -7.25 10.26 11.74
N ILE A 54 -7.39 8.95 12.03
CA ILE A 54 -6.71 8.26 13.14
C ILE A 54 -5.69 7.20 12.69
N LEU A 55 -5.81 6.68 11.47
CA LEU A 55 -4.93 5.67 10.87
C LEU A 55 -4.76 5.98 9.39
N GLN A 56 -3.66 5.52 8.79
CA GLN A 56 -3.40 5.68 7.37
C GLN A 56 -2.58 4.53 6.79
N GLN A 57 -2.74 4.31 5.49
CA GLN A 57 -2.05 3.26 4.74
C GLN A 57 -1.39 3.88 3.51
N VAL A 58 -0.14 3.51 3.22
CA VAL A 58 0.62 4.09 2.11
C VAL A 58 0.45 3.29 0.81
N PHE A 59 0.07 2.01 0.88
CA PHE A 59 -0.21 1.19 -0.31
C PHE A 59 -0.93 -0.15 0.01
N ASN A 60 -1.79 -0.65 -0.89
CA ASN A 60 -2.72 -1.77 -0.65
C ASN A 60 -2.64 -3.02 -1.59
N PRO A 61 -1.47 -3.49 -2.03
CA PRO A 61 -1.42 -4.94 -2.26
C PRO A 61 -0.14 -5.63 -1.78
N PHE A 62 0.73 -4.92 -1.07
CA PHE A 62 2.00 -5.48 -0.60
C PHE A 62 2.05 -5.79 0.91
N SER A 63 1.02 -5.44 1.69
CA SER A 63 0.89 -5.94 3.07
C SER A 63 0.76 -7.47 3.07
N ASP A 64 0.01 -8.04 2.12
CA ASP A 64 -0.03 -9.48 1.86
C ASP A 64 1.36 -10.04 1.52
N VAL A 65 2.15 -9.32 0.73
CA VAL A 65 3.51 -9.77 0.37
C VAL A 65 4.42 -9.77 1.60
N ILE A 66 4.38 -8.77 2.47
CA ILE A 66 5.21 -8.73 3.70
C ILE A 66 4.75 -9.76 4.74
N SER A 67 3.45 -9.98 4.89
CA SER A 67 2.87 -11.06 5.69
C SER A 67 3.33 -12.43 5.19
N GLN A 68 3.31 -12.64 3.87
CA GLN A 68 3.74 -13.88 3.25
C GLN A 68 5.27 -14.06 3.19
N LEU A 69 6.04 -12.96 3.14
CA LEU A 69 7.51 -12.97 3.23
C LEU A 69 8.00 -13.62 4.53
N LYS A 70 7.31 -13.40 5.65
CA LYS A 70 7.67 -14.01 6.94
C LYS A 70 7.06 -15.40 7.16
N THR A 71 5.90 -15.69 6.59
CA THR A 71 5.13 -16.90 6.94
C THR A 71 5.52 -18.13 6.12
N TYR A 72 5.97 -17.97 4.87
CA TYR A 72 6.17 -19.11 3.95
C TYR A 72 7.59 -19.30 3.44
N GLY A 73 8.59 -18.55 3.93
CA GLY A 73 10.02 -18.78 3.64
C GLY A 73 10.41 -18.84 2.15
N ASN A 74 9.50 -18.54 1.22
CA ASN A 74 9.67 -18.87 -0.20
C ASN A 74 8.70 -18.11 -1.13
N ILE A 75 8.42 -16.83 -0.86
CA ILE A 75 7.70 -15.95 -1.81
C ILE A 75 8.53 -14.70 -2.12
N LEU A 76 9.81 -14.94 -2.43
CA LEU A 76 10.61 -14.03 -3.27
C LEU A 76 10.25 -14.16 -4.76
N GLY A 77 9.41 -15.14 -5.13
CA GLY A 77 9.24 -15.59 -6.51
C GLY A 77 8.78 -14.55 -7.52
N ASN A 78 7.97 -13.55 -7.11
CA ASN A 78 7.33 -12.62 -8.05
C ASN A 78 7.86 -11.18 -8.03
N PHE A 79 8.49 -10.71 -6.94
CA PHE A 79 8.92 -9.31 -6.81
C PHE A 79 10.45 -9.10 -6.73
N GLY A 80 11.21 -10.13 -6.36
CA GLY A 80 12.67 -10.06 -6.25
C GLY A 80 13.20 -8.98 -5.29
N GLN A 81 14.51 -8.76 -5.32
CA GLN A 81 15.20 -7.78 -4.45
C GLN A 81 14.75 -6.33 -4.72
N ALA A 82 14.30 -6.03 -5.95
CA ALA A 82 13.80 -4.70 -6.28
C ALA A 82 12.49 -4.39 -5.53
N GLY A 83 11.56 -5.36 -5.45
CA GLY A 83 10.35 -5.20 -4.65
C GLY A 83 10.64 -4.96 -3.17
N GLU A 84 11.60 -5.68 -2.58
CA GLU A 84 12.00 -5.46 -1.19
C GLU A 84 12.53 -4.04 -0.94
N ARG A 85 13.40 -3.54 -1.83
CA ARG A 85 13.92 -2.17 -1.73
C ARG A 85 12.83 -1.12 -1.91
N TYR A 86 11.92 -1.33 -2.86
CA TYR A 86 10.77 -0.47 -3.04
C TYR A 86 9.87 -0.42 -1.80
N MET A 87 9.64 -1.56 -1.14
CA MET A 87 8.83 -1.62 0.07
C MET A 87 9.50 -0.93 1.26
N LEU A 88 10.81 -1.13 1.45
CA LEU A 88 11.58 -0.43 2.47
C LEU A 88 11.55 1.09 2.23
N TRP A 89 11.78 1.52 0.98
CA TRP A 89 11.68 2.93 0.61
C TRP A 89 10.29 3.49 0.87
N THR A 90 9.23 2.76 0.50
CA THR A 90 7.84 3.20 0.70
C THR A 90 7.53 3.40 2.18
N ALA A 91 7.94 2.47 3.04
CA ALA A 91 7.77 2.58 4.48
C ALA A 91 8.56 3.76 5.07
N GLN A 92 9.81 3.97 4.62
CA GLN A 92 10.63 5.09 5.06
C GLN A 92 10.07 6.45 4.61
N MET A 93 9.63 6.56 3.36
CA MET A 93 8.97 7.75 2.82
C MET A 93 7.71 8.08 3.63
N ALA A 94 6.86 7.09 3.90
CA ALA A 94 5.64 7.25 4.69
C ALA A 94 5.93 7.78 6.11
N ILE A 95 6.83 7.11 6.83
CA ILE A 95 7.22 7.51 8.19
C ILE A 95 7.84 8.92 8.20
N GLY A 96 8.66 9.23 7.19
CA GLY A 96 9.32 10.54 7.06
C GLY A 96 8.37 11.73 6.85
N LEU A 97 7.11 11.48 6.45
CA LEU A 97 6.10 12.54 6.34
C LEU A 97 5.54 13.00 7.69
N ASP A 98 5.88 12.31 8.78
CA ASP A 98 5.59 12.69 10.17
C ASP A 98 4.14 13.18 10.38
N THR A 99 3.18 12.31 10.12
CA THR A 99 1.76 12.68 10.16
C THR A 99 1.19 12.74 11.57
N GLY A 100 1.96 12.32 12.59
CA GLY A 100 1.53 12.25 13.98
C GLY A 100 0.51 11.14 14.29
N ILE A 101 0.13 10.32 13.30
CA ILE A 101 -0.73 9.15 13.46
C ILE A 101 -0.07 7.89 12.87
N PRO A 102 -0.52 6.67 13.24
CA PRO A 102 0.11 5.44 12.77
C PRO A 102 -0.10 5.15 11.28
N TRP A 103 0.98 4.71 10.63
CA TRP A 103 0.93 3.96 9.38
C TRP A 103 0.77 2.46 9.69
N ILE A 104 -0.22 1.81 9.07
CA ILE A 104 -0.66 0.46 9.46
C ILE A 104 -0.12 -0.64 8.54
N ASP A 105 0.09 -1.82 9.14
CA ASP A 105 0.42 -3.10 8.52
C ASP A 105 -0.67 -4.09 8.94
N THR A 106 -1.48 -4.53 7.98
CA THR A 106 -2.81 -5.10 8.19
C THR A 106 -3.10 -6.26 7.23
N CYS A 107 -4.20 -6.95 7.47
CA CYS A 107 -4.66 -8.08 6.65
C CYS A 107 -5.91 -7.73 5.84
N ASN A 108 -5.98 -8.26 4.62
CA ASN A 108 -7.15 -8.22 3.73
C ASN A 108 -7.46 -9.64 3.27
N ALA A 109 -8.60 -10.18 3.67
CA ALA A 109 -9.00 -11.53 3.30
C ALA A 109 -10.45 -11.77 3.72
N PHE A 110 -11.00 -12.94 3.35
CA PHE A 110 -12.18 -13.51 4.01
C PHE A 110 -11.90 -13.94 5.47
N TYR A 111 -10.65 -14.28 5.78
CA TYR A 111 -10.23 -14.74 7.11
C TYR A 111 -8.82 -14.24 7.44
N CYS A 112 -8.68 -13.55 8.57
CA CYS A 112 -7.42 -13.01 9.07
C CYS A 112 -7.04 -13.54 10.46
N ASP A 113 -7.64 -14.65 10.91
CA ASP A 113 -7.39 -15.27 12.22
C ASP A 113 -5.94 -15.72 12.41
N GLY A 114 -5.25 -16.03 11.31
CA GLY A 114 -3.82 -16.36 11.30
C GLY A 114 -2.86 -15.17 11.16
N PHE A 115 -3.36 -13.96 10.85
CA PHE A 115 -2.50 -12.81 10.59
C PHE A 115 -1.80 -12.33 11.86
N LYS A 116 -0.51 -12.02 11.73
CA LYS A 116 0.30 -11.42 12.78
C LYS A 116 1.03 -10.20 12.22
N PRO A 117 0.97 -9.05 12.91
CA PRO A 117 1.70 -7.87 12.47
C PRO A 117 3.21 -8.13 12.54
N ASN A 118 4.00 -7.33 11.82
CA ASN A 118 5.45 -7.50 11.74
C ASN A 118 6.23 -7.34 13.07
N SER A 119 5.57 -6.94 14.16
CA SER A 119 6.12 -6.77 15.51
C SER A 119 5.04 -7.06 16.58
N TYR A 120 5.45 -7.66 17.69
CA TYR A 120 4.57 -7.98 18.83
C TYR A 120 3.95 -6.76 19.52
N ASN A 121 4.51 -5.57 19.31
CA ASN A 121 4.00 -4.32 19.90
C ASN A 121 2.97 -3.61 19.00
N LYS A 122 2.61 -4.19 17.85
CA LYS A 122 1.59 -3.66 16.95
C LYS A 122 0.27 -4.40 17.15
N LEU A 123 -0.84 -3.68 16.96
CA LEU A 123 -2.18 -4.26 16.96
C LEU A 123 -2.38 -5.12 15.71
N THR A 124 -3.08 -6.24 15.87
CA THR A 124 -3.62 -7.00 14.73
C THR A 124 -4.85 -6.25 14.22
N ILE A 125 -4.78 -5.78 12.97
CA ILE A 125 -5.88 -5.05 12.32
C ILE A 125 -6.24 -5.75 11.01
N TRP A 126 -7.55 -5.98 10.83
CA TRP A 126 -8.16 -6.49 9.61
C TRP A 126 -8.80 -5.31 8.89
N THR A 127 -8.19 -4.88 7.78
CA THR A 127 -8.62 -3.67 7.05
C THR A 127 -9.70 -3.95 6.03
N GLU A 128 -9.69 -5.13 5.41
CA GLU A 128 -10.72 -5.56 4.46
C GLU A 128 -11.26 -6.95 4.82
N ASP A 129 -12.37 -6.96 5.56
CA ASP A 129 -13.20 -8.14 5.77
C ASP A 129 -14.08 -8.35 4.55
N TRP A 130 -13.64 -9.22 3.65
CA TRP A 130 -14.35 -9.46 2.39
C TRP A 130 -15.70 -10.13 2.67
N ASP A 131 -16.77 -9.35 2.55
CA ASP A 131 -18.16 -9.80 2.69
C ASP A 131 -18.75 -10.37 1.39
N GLY A 132 -17.95 -10.40 0.33
CA GLY A 132 -18.34 -10.83 -1.01
C GLY A 132 -17.20 -10.70 -2.02
N TRP A 133 -17.56 -10.62 -3.30
CA TRP A 133 -16.59 -10.44 -4.37
C TRP A 133 -17.10 -9.48 -5.44
N ASN A 134 -16.17 -8.85 -6.14
CA ASN A 134 -16.49 -7.94 -7.24
C ASN A 134 -17.27 -8.67 -8.34
N THR A 135 -18.30 -8.01 -8.87
CA THR A 135 -19.05 -8.52 -10.02
C THR A 135 -18.30 -8.15 -11.30
N PHE A 136 -17.82 -9.14 -12.03
CA PHE A 136 -17.19 -8.91 -13.34
C PHE A 136 -18.25 -8.88 -14.44
N MET A 137 -18.26 -7.83 -15.27
CA MET A 137 -18.78 -7.99 -16.62
C MET A 137 -17.78 -8.85 -17.40
N PHE A 138 -18.21 -10.04 -17.84
CA PHE A 138 -17.36 -11.01 -18.56
C PHE A 138 -16.70 -10.35 -19.78
N THR A 139 -15.47 -9.87 -19.59
CA THR A 139 -14.54 -9.49 -20.65
C THR A 139 -13.22 -10.25 -20.48
N GLY A 140 -13.26 -11.51 -20.05
CA GLY A 140 -12.14 -12.45 -20.20
C GLY A 140 -10.79 -12.06 -19.57
N ILE A 141 -10.71 -11.04 -18.73
CA ILE A 141 -9.48 -10.68 -18.00
C ILE A 141 -9.55 -11.30 -16.60
N SER A 142 -8.52 -12.07 -16.26
CA SER A 142 -8.38 -12.78 -14.99
C SER A 142 -8.31 -11.82 -13.80
N PRO A 143 -9.03 -12.09 -12.70
CA PRO A 143 -9.07 -11.23 -11.52
C PRO A 143 -7.86 -11.47 -10.64
N SER A 144 -6.72 -10.91 -11.02
CA SER A 144 -5.55 -10.88 -10.15
C SER A 144 -5.62 -9.64 -9.26
N VAL A 145 -6.33 -9.77 -8.14
CA VAL A 145 -6.24 -8.88 -6.96
C VAL A 145 -6.76 -7.46 -7.20
N MET A 146 -8.08 -7.32 -7.10
CA MET A 146 -8.73 -6.03 -6.86
C MET A 146 -9.10 -5.99 -5.36
N ALA A 147 -8.09 -5.73 -4.52
CA ALA A 147 -8.29 -5.19 -3.18
C ALA A 147 -8.21 -3.65 -3.32
N VAL A 148 -9.06 -2.92 -2.59
CA VAL A 148 -9.39 -1.50 -2.83
C VAL A 148 -8.19 -0.57 -2.70
#